data_AF-K1YSQ0-F1
#
_entry.id   AF-K1YSQ0-F1
#
_cell.length_a   1.000
_cell.length_b   1.000
_cell.length_c   1.000
_cell.angle_alpha   90.00
_cell.angle_beta   90.00
_cell.angle_gamma   90.00
#
_symmetry.space_group_name_H-M   'P 1'
#
loop_
_entity.id
_entity.type
_entity.pdbx_description
1 polymer ?
#
loop_
_entity_poly.entity_id
_entity_poly.type
_entity_poly.pdbx_seq_one_letter_code
_entity_poly.pdbx_strand_id
1 'polypeptide(L)'
;MKIIFHEYQLNYRGTSAAIFDYARYNQTLLNNESIILYNRTNPNNFSSAIDHFKANFNVIGYESTEDLEKIVSHEKADVFYAIKSGEKDGIEVSNCKTCIHTVFKNYEPHGDVYAYVSEWLSEVMTQGKSPYVPHIVNLP
;
A
#
# COMPACT_ATOMS: atom_id res chain seq x y z
N MET A 1 -13.00 10.20 -1.21
CA MET A 1 -12.17 9.53 -2.22
C MET A 1 -12.24 8.03 -1.99
N LYS A 2 -12.00 7.25 -3.04
CA LYS A 2 -11.82 5.80 -2.97
C LYS A 2 -10.34 5.46 -3.19
N ILE A 3 -9.73 4.82 -2.20
CA ILE A 3 -8.29 4.54 -2.20
C ILE A 3 -8.08 3.03 -2.16
N ILE A 4 -7.26 2.53 -3.08
CA ILE A 4 -6.74 1.17 -3.04
C ILE A 4 -5.44 1.17 -2.23
N PHE A 5 -5.39 0.34 -1.19
CA PHE A 5 -4.20 0.03 -0.41
C PHE A 5 -3.70 -1.35 -0.84
N HIS A 6 -2.56 -1.34 -1.53
CA HIS A 6 -1.90 -2.52 -2.03
C HIS A 6 -0.88 -3.07 -1.03
N GLU A 7 -0.90 -4.39 -0.89
CA GLU A 7 0.08 -5.17 -0.15
C GLU A 7 0.43 -6.44 -0.93
N TYR A 8 1.70 -6.86 -0.92
CA TYR A 8 2.10 -8.06 -1.67
C TYR A 8 1.65 -9.37 -1.00
N GLN A 9 1.55 -9.40 0.33
CA GLN A 9 0.97 -10.50 1.11
C GLN A 9 0.18 -10.02 2.33
N LEU A 10 -0.95 -10.65 2.62
CA LEU A 10 -1.73 -10.35 3.83
C LEU A 10 -1.33 -11.28 4.98
N ASN A 11 -0.68 -10.69 6.00
CA ASN A 11 -0.37 -11.31 7.27
C ASN A 11 -0.54 -10.30 8.43
N TYR A 12 0.01 -10.58 9.61
CA TYR A 12 -0.13 -9.74 10.81
C TYR A 12 1.10 -8.90 11.16
N ARG A 13 2.07 -8.77 10.24
CA ARG A 13 3.39 -8.21 10.51
C ARG A 13 3.73 -7.10 9.52
N GLY A 14 4.67 -6.25 9.93
CA GLY A 14 5.33 -5.28 9.04
C GLY A 14 4.34 -4.43 8.24
N THR A 15 4.47 -4.49 6.92
CA THR A 15 3.69 -3.69 5.98
C THR A 15 2.20 -4.02 5.99
N SER A 16 1.80 -5.27 6.26
CA SER A 16 0.37 -5.62 6.40
C SER A 16 -0.27 -4.89 7.57
N ALA A 17 0.40 -4.82 8.73
CA ALA A 17 -0.11 -4.07 9.88
C ALA A 17 -0.22 -2.57 9.58
N ALA A 18 0.80 -2.00 8.93
CA ALA A 18 0.79 -0.60 8.51
C ALA A 18 -0.34 -0.31 7.50
N ILE A 19 -0.53 -1.15 6.48
CA ILE A 19 -1.62 -1.06 5.50
C ILE A 19 -2.98 -1.07 6.18
N PHE A 20 -3.18 -1.97 7.16
CA PHE A 20 -4.41 -2.04 7.92
C PHE A 20 -4.70 -0.71 8.64
N ASP A 21 -3.69 -0.13 9.30
CA ASP A 21 -3.85 1.15 10.00
C ASP A 21 -4.12 2.32 9.05
N TYR A 22 -3.38 2.43 7.93
CA TYR A 22 -3.64 3.45 6.94
C TYR A 22 -5.05 3.33 6.35
N ALA A 23 -5.46 2.12 5.96
CA ALA A 23 -6.78 1.86 5.42
C ALA A 23 -7.89 2.16 6.43
N ARG A 24 -7.71 1.79 7.70
CA ARG A 24 -8.67 2.06 8.78
C ARG A 24 -8.82 3.55 9.01
N TYR A 25 -7.72 4.27 9.23
CA TYR A 25 -7.78 5.69 9.54
C TYR A 25 -8.17 6.55 8.34
N ASN A 26 -7.92 6.08 7.12
CA ASN A 26 -8.50 6.67 5.93
C ASN A 26 -10.05 6.64 5.94
N GLN A 27 -10.65 5.54 6.42
CA GLN A 27 -12.10 5.48 6.62
C GLN A 27 -12.55 6.33 7.82
N THR A 28 -11.93 6.15 8.98
CA THR A 28 -12.47 6.69 10.24
C THR A 28 -12.12 8.14 10.51
N LEU A 29 -10.97 8.65 10.04
CA LEU A 29 -10.55 10.04 10.25
C LEU A 29 -10.81 10.92 9.02
N LEU A 30 -10.60 10.37 7.82
CA LEU A 30 -10.71 11.13 6.57
C LEU A 30 -12.04 10.91 5.85
N ASN A 31 -12.88 9.97 6.33
CA ASN A 31 -14.19 9.66 5.76
C ASN A 31 -14.12 9.29 4.26
N ASN A 32 -13.05 8.60 3.87
CA ASN A 32 -12.84 8.03 2.54
C ASN A 32 -13.20 6.53 2.53
N GLU A 33 -13.25 5.95 1.34
CA GLU A 33 -13.42 4.50 1.15
C GLU A 33 -12.06 3.82 0.97
N SER A 34 -11.86 2.67 1.63
CA SER A 34 -10.63 1.88 1.54
C SER A 34 -10.91 0.51 0.93
N ILE A 35 -10.14 0.17 -0.11
CA ILE A 35 -10.10 -1.17 -0.72
C ILE A 35 -8.72 -1.75 -0.48
N ILE A 36 -8.66 -3.01 -0.07
CA ILE A 36 -7.41 -3.74 0.10
C ILE A 36 -7.17 -4.59 -1.14
N LEU A 37 -6.00 -4.45 -1.75
CA LEU A 37 -5.60 -5.22 -2.91
C LEU A 37 -4.36 -6.04 -2.60
N TYR A 38 -4.38 -7.34 -2.88
CA TYR A 38 -3.26 -8.21 -2.58
C TYR A 38 -3.02 -9.30 -3.62
N ASN A 39 -1.80 -9.81 -3.70
CA ASN A 39 -1.50 -10.95 -4.56
C ASN A 39 -2.03 -12.23 -3.91
N ARG A 40 -3.10 -12.81 -4.47
CA ARG A 40 -3.75 -14.01 -3.91
C ARG A 40 -2.91 -15.28 -4.05
N THR A 41 -1.96 -15.29 -4.98
CA THR A 41 -1.07 -16.43 -5.23
C THR A 41 0.17 -16.45 -4.32
N ASN A 42 0.38 -15.39 -3.54
CA ASN A 42 1.55 -15.32 -2.65
C ASN A 42 1.45 -16.39 -1.53
N PRO A 43 2.46 -17.27 -1.37
CA PRO A 43 2.42 -18.35 -0.37
C PRO A 43 2.52 -17.85 1.08
N ASN A 44 2.91 -16.58 1.28
CA ASN A 44 3.01 -15.97 2.60
C ASN A 44 1.68 -15.35 3.08
N ASN A 45 0.60 -15.54 2.33
CA ASN A 45 -0.74 -15.16 2.75
C ASN A 45 -1.23 -16.05 3.89
N PHE A 46 -1.74 -15.44 4.96
CA PHE A 46 -2.41 -16.16 6.04
C PHE A 46 -3.91 -16.00 5.91
N SER A 47 -4.64 -17.12 5.82
CA SER A 47 -6.10 -17.12 5.67
C SER A 47 -6.80 -16.31 6.76
N SER A 48 -6.39 -16.49 8.02
CA SER A 48 -6.95 -15.73 9.13
C SER A 48 -6.68 -14.22 9.02
N ALA A 49 -5.54 -13.80 8.48
CA ALA A 49 -5.26 -12.39 8.24
C ALA A 49 -6.19 -11.85 7.14
N ILE A 50 -6.34 -12.59 6.03
CA ILE A 50 -7.30 -12.22 4.96
C ILE A 50 -8.72 -12.06 5.53
N ASP A 51 -9.16 -12.99 6.38
CA ASP A 51 -10.47 -12.92 7.02
C ASP A 51 -10.59 -11.68 7.93
N HIS A 52 -9.52 -11.34 8.66
CA HIS A 52 -9.44 -10.12 9.46
C HIS A 52 -9.56 -8.85 8.61
N PHE A 53 -8.88 -8.78 7.46
CA PHE A 53 -9.02 -7.67 6.51
C PHE A 53 -10.45 -7.60 5.94
N LYS A 54 -11.04 -8.74 5.55
CA LYS A 54 -12.41 -8.82 5.00
C LYS A 54 -13.49 -8.41 6.00
N ALA A 55 -13.23 -8.57 7.29
CA ALA A 55 -14.14 -8.10 8.33
C ALA A 55 -14.22 -6.56 8.42
N ASN A 56 -13.25 -5.84 7.84
CA ASN A 56 -13.13 -4.38 7.98
C ASN A 56 -13.14 -3.60 6.66
N PHE A 57 -12.80 -4.26 5.55
CA PHE A 57 -12.62 -3.63 4.23
C PHE A 57 -13.15 -4.49 3.10
N ASN A 58 -13.35 -3.87 1.92
CA ASN A 58 -13.44 -4.62 0.67
C ASN A 58 -12.05 -5.15 0.29
N VAL A 59 -11.90 -6.47 0.13
CA VAL A 59 -10.61 -7.12 -0.13
C VAL A 59 -10.64 -7.83 -1.47
N ILE A 60 -9.77 -7.43 -2.40
CA ILE A 60 -9.67 -7.95 -3.75
C ILE A 60 -8.32 -8.66 -3.92
N GLY A 61 -8.34 -9.89 -4.41
CA GLY A 61 -7.13 -10.67 -4.69
C GLY A 61 -6.85 -10.74 -6.20
N TYR A 62 -5.66 -10.31 -6.61
CA TYR A 62 -5.19 -10.41 -8.00
C TYR A 62 -4.14 -11.52 -8.17
N GLU A 63 -3.88 -11.96 -9.40
CA GLU A 63 -2.85 -12.96 -9.71
C GLU A 63 -1.67 -12.38 -10.48
N SER A 64 -1.96 -11.49 -11.45
CA SER A 64 -0.95 -10.82 -12.27
C SER A 64 -0.98 -9.31 -12.07
N THR A 65 0.19 -8.66 -12.16
CA THR A 65 0.28 -7.19 -12.13
C THR A 65 -0.50 -6.53 -13.27
N GLU A 66 -0.74 -7.26 -14.36
CA GLU A 66 -1.58 -6.85 -15.48
C GLU A 66 -3.07 -6.64 -15.11
N ASP A 67 -3.49 -7.16 -13.95
CA ASP A 67 -4.87 -6.98 -13.45
C ASP A 67 -5.05 -5.68 -12.67
N LEU A 68 -3.96 -5.04 -12.21
CA LEU A 68 -4.02 -3.88 -11.33
C LEU A 68 -4.80 -2.72 -11.95
N GLU A 69 -4.49 -2.34 -13.20
CA GLU A 69 -5.18 -1.23 -13.87
C GLU A 69 -6.66 -1.54 -14.14
N LYS A 70 -7.00 -2.80 -14.43
CA LYS A 70 -8.39 -3.24 -14.62
C LYS A 70 -9.17 -3.08 -13.32
N ILE A 71 -8.59 -3.50 -12.20
CA ILE A 71 -9.21 -3.39 -10.88
C ILE A 71 -9.39 -1.92 -10.50
N VAL A 72 -8.35 -1.08 -10.68
CA VAL A 72 -8.42 0.37 -10.42
C VAL A 72 -9.52 1.03 -11.25
N SER A 73 -9.63 0.69 -12.53
CA SER A 73 -10.67 1.22 -13.43
C SER A 73 -12.07 0.76 -13.01
N HIS A 74 -12.24 -0.52 -12.69
CA HIS A 74 -13.51 -1.10 -12.27
C HIS A 74 -14.01 -0.46 -10.98
N GLU A 75 -13.13 -0.34 -9.98
CA GLU A 75 -13.45 0.26 -8.70
C GLU A 75 -13.60 1.78 -8.77
N LYS A 76 -13.07 2.42 -9.82
CA LYS A 76 -12.96 3.87 -9.98
C LYS A 76 -12.19 4.48 -8.82
N ALA A 77 -11.03 3.88 -8.50
CA ALA A 77 -10.19 4.38 -7.42
C ALA A 77 -9.53 5.70 -7.83
N ASP A 78 -9.49 6.66 -6.89
CA ASP A 78 -8.85 7.95 -7.07
C ASP A 78 -7.32 7.84 -6.84
N VAL A 79 -6.92 6.94 -5.95
CA VAL A 79 -5.53 6.74 -5.52
C VAL A 79 -5.23 5.25 -5.39
N PHE A 80 -4.06 4.84 -5.89
CA PHE A 80 -3.42 3.56 -5.61
C PHE A 80 -2.23 3.79 -4.69
N TYR A 81 -2.23 3.18 -3.52
CA TYR A 81 -1.20 3.34 -2.49
C TYR A 81 -0.55 1.99 -2.22
N ALA A 82 0.77 1.87 -2.33
CA ALA A 82 1.50 0.63 -2.09
C ALA A 82 2.61 0.84 -1.05
N ILE A 83 2.69 -0.03 -0.05
CA ILE A 83 3.87 -0.17 0.81
C ILE A 83 4.72 -1.31 0.28
N LYS A 84 5.97 -1.03 -0.13
CA LYS A 84 6.82 -2.00 -0.83
C LYS A 84 8.31 -1.70 -0.66
N SER A 85 9.17 -2.57 -1.18
CA SER A 85 10.63 -2.48 -1.06
C SER A 85 11.25 -1.29 -1.80
N GLY A 86 10.62 -0.83 -2.88
CA GLY A 86 10.97 0.42 -3.58
C GLY A 86 11.49 0.27 -5.01
N GLU A 87 11.75 -0.95 -5.48
CA GLU A 87 12.10 -1.25 -6.88
C GLU A 87 10.92 -1.01 -7.82
N LYS A 88 11.21 -0.76 -9.10
CA LYS A 88 10.20 -0.82 -10.18
C LYS A 88 9.86 -2.28 -10.52
N ASP A 89 8.99 -2.87 -9.70
CA ASP A 89 8.54 -4.27 -9.78
C ASP A 89 7.22 -4.47 -10.55
N GLY A 90 6.68 -3.41 -11.17
CA GLY A 90 5.38 -3.43 -11.86
C GLY A 90 4.16 -3.26 -10.96
N ILE A 91 4.33 -3.06 -9.64
CA ILE A 91 3.27 -2.67 -8.71
C ILE A 91 3.09 -1.15 -8.77
N GLU A 92 2.52 -0.68 -9.89
CA GLU A 92 2.10 0.69 -10.12
C GLU A 92 1.01 0.72 -11.19
N VAL A 93 0.24 1.80 -11.24
CA VAL A 93 -0.80 2.00 -12.25
C VAL A 93 -0.71 3.39 -12.86
N SER A 94 -1.15 3.53 -14.12
CA SER A 94 -1.11 4.81 -14.84
C SER A 94 -2.45 5.55 -14.89
N ASN A 95 -3.53 4.88 -14.50
CA ASN A 95 -4.91 5.37 -14.65
C ASN A 95 -5.51 6.04 -13.41
N CYS A 96 -4.75 6.14 -12.32
CA CYS A 96 -5.08 6.98 -11.16
C CYS A 96 -3.78 7.45 -10.48
N LYS A 97 -3.89 8.28 -9.44
CA LYS A 97 -2.71 8.74 -8.71
C LYS A 97 -2.05 7.57 -7.97
N THR A 98 -0.78 7.32 -8.22
CA THR A 98 -0.01 6.23 -7.60
C THR A 98 0.96 6.76 -6.56
N CYS A 99 0.84 6.28 -5.32
CA CYS A 99 1.67 6.63 -4.18
C CYS A 99 2.46 5.41 -3.69
N ILE A 100 3.78 5.50 -3.75
CA ILE A 100 4.71 4.44 -3.33
C ILE A 100 5.33 4.82 -2.00
N HIS A 101 5.20 3.93 -1.02
CA HIS A 101 5.75 4.10 0.32
C HIS A 101 6.82 3.03 0.58
N THR A 102 8.09 3.42 0.47
CA THR A 102 9.22 2.49 0.46
C THR A 102 9.79 2.21 1.85
N VAL A 103 9.99 0.91 2.14
CA VAL A 103 10.48 0.41 3.44
C VAL A 103 11.97 0.08 3.48
N PHE A 104 12.64 0.04 2.32
CA PHE A 104 14.05 -0.36 2.23
C PHE A 104 14.94 0.70 1.60
N LYS A 105 16.25 0.44 1.59
CA LYS A 105 17.29 1.30 1.03
C LYS A 105 17.34 1.24 -0.50
N ASN A 106 16.19 1.44 -1.13
CA ASN A 106 16.04 1.48 -2.58
C ASN A 106 15.56 2.85 -3.00
N TYR A 107 16.07 3.35 -4.12
CA TYR A 107 15.71 4.64 -4.67
C TYR A 107 15.52 4.56 -6.18
N GLU A 108 14.37 4.03 -6.58
CA GLU A 108 13.93 4.01 -7.98
C GLU A 108 12.61 4.76 -8.09
N PRO A 109 12.57 6.10 -7.97
CA PRO A 109 11.32 6.84 -7.91
C PRO A 109 10.41 6.54 -9.12
N HIS A 110 9.15 6.22 -8.79
CA HIS A 110 8.07 5.83 -9.70
C HIS A 110 6.71 6.13 -9.04
N GLY A 111 5.62 5.96 -9.80
CA GLY A 111 4.34 6.58 -9.46
C GLY A 111 4.38 8.12 -9.46
N ASP A 112 3.34 8.74 -8.93
CA ASP A 112 3.23 10.19 -8.77
C ASP A 112 3.94 10.68 -7.49
N VAL A 113 3.98 9.85 -6.45
CA VAL A 113 4.65 10.14 -5.18
C VAL A 113 5.47 8.94 -4.76
N TYR A 114 6.74 9.16 -4.45
CA TYR A 114 7.64 8.17 -3.88
C TYR A 114 8.17 8.69 -2.54
N ALA A 115 7.76 8.07 -1.44
CA ALA A 115 8.08 8.51 -0.08
C ALA A 115 8.70 7.39 0.75
N TYR A 116 9.54 7.73 1.72
CA TYR A 116 10.10 6.77 2.68
C TYR A 116 9.24 6.64 3.94
N VAL A 117 9.25 5.44 4.54
CA VAL A 117 8.56 5.19 5.82
C VAL A 117 9.23 5.83 7.04
N SER A 118 10.35 6.52 6.87
CA SER A 118 11.03 7.22 7.95
C SER A 118 11.91 8.37 7.44
N GLU A 119 12.09 9.37 8.29
CA GLU A 119 13.05 10.45 8.07
C GLU A 119 14.46 9.89 7.83
N TRP A 120 14.87 8.95 8.68
CA TRP A 120 16.20 8.33 8.58
C TRP A 120 16.45 7.70 7.20
N LEU A 121 15.46 6.99 6.64
CA LEU A 121 15.61 6.43 5.30
C LEU A 121 15.71 7.52 4.23
N SER A 122 14.89 8.58 4.32
CA SER A 122 14.97 9.69 3.37
C SER A 122 16.33 10.39 3.43
N GLU A 123 16.85 10.63 4.63
CA GLU A 123 18.18 11.22 4.85
C GLU A 123 19.28 10.34 4.29
N VAL A 124 19.29 9.05 4.64
CA VAL A 124 20.32 8.10 4.19
C VAL A 124 20.32 7.89 2.68
N MET A 125 19.15 7.83 2.06
CA MET A 125 19.03 7.52 0.63
C MET A 125 19.12 8.75 -0.27
N THR A 126 18.65 9.91 0.22
CA THR A 126 18.41 11.07 -0.65
C THR A 126 18.87 12.40 -0.07
N GLN A 127 19.51 12.41 1.11
CA GLN A 127 19.88 13.64 1.83
C GLN A 127 18.64 14.51 2.13
N GLY A 128 17.55 13.86 2.53
CA GLY A 128 16.30 14.52 2.92
C GLY A 128 15.46 15.03 1.74
N LYS A 129 15.84 14.75 0.49
CA LYS A 129 15.14 15.26 -0.70
C LYS A 129 13.81 14.57 -0.95
N SER A 130 13.71 13.27 -0.67
CA SER A 130 12.43 12.55 -0.80
C SER A 130 11.53 12.81 0.40
N PRO A 131 10.20 12.91 0.21
CA PRO A 131 9.29 13.00 1.33
C PRO A 131 9.34 11.72 2.18
N TYR A 132 8.92 11.83 3.44
CA TYR A 132 8.76 10.69 4.32
C TYR A 132 7.49 10.79 5.15
N VAL A 133 6.92 9.64 5.50
CA VAL A 133 5.77 9.53 6.42
C VAL A 133 6.00 8.34 7.36
N PRO A 134 6.22 8.55 8.67
CA PRO A 134 6.32 7.45 9.62
C PRO A 134 5.05 6.59 9.64
N HIS A 135 5.21 5.29 9.88
CA HIS A 135 4.06 4.41 10.12
C HIS A 135 3.30 4.81 11.38
N ILE A 136 1.99 4.60 11.34
CA ILE A 136 1.11 4.87 12.46
C ILE A 136 1.42 3.85 13.56
N VAL A 137 1.63 4.34 14.77
CA VAL A 137 1.82 3.51 15.97
C VAL A 137 0.64 3.76 16.88
N ASN A 138 -0.13 2.71 17.17
CA ASN A 138 -1.18 2.75 18.17
C ASN A 138 -0.70 1.97 19.41
N LEU A 139 -0.68 2.64 20.56
CA LEU A 139 -0.31 1.99 21.82
C LEU A 139 -1.48 1.08 22.29
N PRO A 140 -1.18 -0.08 22.91
CA PRO A 140 -2.19 -0.94 23.51
C PRO A 140 -2.88 -0.30 24.72
#